data_AF-A0A378JZD4-F1
#
_entry.id   AF-A0A378JZD4-F1
#
_cell.length_a   1.000
_cell.length_b   1.000
_cell.length_c   1.000
_cell.angle_alpha   90.00
_cell.angle_beta   90.00
_cell.angle_gamma   90.00
#
_symmetry.space_group_name_H-M   'P 1'
#
loop_
_entity.id
_entity.type
_entity.pdbx_description
1 polymer ?
#
loop_
_entity_poly.entity_id
_entity_poly.type
_entity_poly.pdbx_seq_one_letter_code
_entity_poly.pdbx_strand_id
1 'polypeptide(L)'
;MRVYVVDDIDEGSHLNHSEQDRSDVVQHRKDELSPKDEAFKELVLRKLIDIRDKEVQPQLYDKDRPERNPHIQSANFIYALIFKVKDDLKAPGDVMNFVLNLEDQYPLAAPTITEVKKMLNFLLVE
;
A
#
# COMPACT_ATOMS: atom_id res chain seq x y z
N MET A 1 -48.09 22.49 -39.67
CA MET A 1 -48.30 21.67 -40.88
C MET A 1 -47.20 20.62 -40.95
N ARG A 2 -47.61 19.35 -41.01
CA ARG A 2 -46.93 18.12 -41.47
C ARG A 2 -45.43 17.91 -41.21
N VAL A 3 -45.18 16.84 -40.45
CA VAL A 3 -43.97 16.01 -40.41
C VAL A 3 -43.56 15.59 -41.82
N TYR A 4 -42.27 15.68 -42.12
CA TYR A 4 -41.59 14.80 -43.08
C TYR A 4 -40.21 14.45 -42.51
N VAL A 5 -40.08 13.20 -42.07
CA VAL A 5 -38.82 12.43 -42.06
C VAL A 5 -38.73 11.78 -43.45
N VAL A 6 -37.50 11.58 -43.95
CA VAL A 6 -37.00 10.61 -44.97
C VAL A 6 -35.82 11.30 -45.69
N ASP A 7 -34.59 10.97 -45.28
CA ASP A 7 -33.63 10.09 -45.98
C ASP A 7 -32.89 10.79 -47.12
N ASP A 8 -31.65 11.16 -46.84
CA ASP A 8 -30.56 11.01 -47.82
C ASP A 8 -29.55 10.03 -47.20
N ILE A 9 -29.72 8.78 -47.60
CA ILE A 9 -28.80 7.66 -47.37
C ILE A 9 -27.68 7.85 -48.40
N ASP A 10 -26.48 8.18 -47.94
CA ASP A 10 -25.26 8.01 -48.73
C ASP A 10 -24.67 6.64 -48.41
N GLU A 11 -24.61 5.81 -49.45
CA GLU A 11 -24.11 4.46 -49.43
C GLU A 11 -22.59 4.44 -49.22
N GLY A 12 -22.13 3.52 -48.37
CA GLY A 12 -20.88 2.82 -48.64
C GLY A 12 -19.66 3.25 -47.85
N SER A 13 -19.58 2.80 -46.60
CA SER A 13 -18.40 2.01 -46.20
C SER A 13 -18.74 1.13 -45.01
N HIS A 14 -18.97 -0.15 -45.31
CA HIS A 14 -18.86 -1.23 -44.37
C HIS A 14 -17.44 -1.24 -43.78
N LEU A 15 -17.31 -0.83 -42.52
CA LEU A 15 -16.25 -1.31 -41.65
C LEU A 15 -16.90 -2.00 -40.46
N ASN A 16 -17.26 -3.27 -40.70
CA ASN A 16 -17.25 -4.25 -39.65
C ASN A 16 -15.80 -4.37 -39.15
N HIS A 17 -15.51 -3.77 -38.00
CA HIS A 17 -14.54 -4.34 -37.06
C HIS A 17 -15.20 -4.41 -35.69
N SER A 18 -15.94 -5.51 -35.53
CA SER A 18 -16.05 -6.17 -34.23
C SER A 18 -14.65 -6.65 -33.86
N GLU A 19 -13.92 -5.83 -33.12
CA GLU A 19 -12.62 -6.07 -32.46
C GLU A 19 -12.16 -4.67 -32.03
N GLN A 20 -12.00 -4.29 -30.77
CA GLN A 20 -11.45 -5.04 -29.66
C GLN A 20 -11.50 -4.13 -28.42
N ASP A 21 -12.68 -3.74 -27.97
CA ASP A 21 -12.83 -2.94 -26.74
C ASP A 21 -12.80 -3.84 -25.48
N ARG A 22 -11.78 -4.70 -25.44
CA ARG A 22 -11.41 -5.57 -24.30
C ARG A 22 -10.09 -5.12 -23.68
N SER A 23 -9.66 -3.89 -23.93
CA SER A 23 -8.36 -3.40 -23.47
C SER A 23 -8.41 -2.67 -22.14
N ASP A 24 -9.58 -2.20 -21.68
CA ASP A 24 -9.71 -1.55 -20.36
C ASP A 24 -10.04 -2.51 -19.19
N VAL A 25 -10.39 -3.77 -19.47
CA VAL A 25 -10.74 -4.75 -18.42
C VAL A 25 -9.55 -5.66 -18.03
N VAL A 26 -8.46 -5.65 -18.78
CA VAL A 26 -7.36 -6.62 -18.63
C VAL A 26 -6.19 -6.10 -17.77
N GLN A 27 -6.14 -4.81 -17.42
CA GLN A 27 -5.04 -4.27 -16.60
C GLN A 27 -5.28 -4.27 -15.08
N HIS A 28 -6.52 -4.45 -14.59
CA HIS A 28 -6.78 -4.45 -13.14
C HIS A 28 -6.59 -5.80 -12.43
N ARG A 29 -6.25 -6.88 -13.13
CA ARG A 29 -6.16 -8.24 -12.56
C ARG A 29 -4.76 -8.74 -12.22
N LYS A 30 -3.71 -7.94 -12.40
CA LYS A 30 -2.31 -8.45 -12.27
C LYS A 30 -1.66 -8.27 -10.90
N ASP A 31 -2.27 -7.52 -9.98
CA ASP A 31 -1.73 -7.28 -8.64
C ASP A 31 -2.76 -7.55 -7.52
N GLU A 32 -3.74 -8.42 -7.74
CA GLU A 32 -4.58 -8.90 -6.64
C GLU A 32 -3.76 -9.90 -5.81
N LEU A 33 -3.49 -9.52 -4.56
CA LEU A 33 -2.88 -10.40 -3.56
C LEU A 33 -3.73 -11.66 -3.39
N SER A 34 -3.09 -12.79 -3.09
CA SER A 34 -3.85 -13.97 -2.70
C SER A 34 -4.63 -13.68 -1.41
N PRO A 35 -5.77 -14.36 -1.15
CA PRO A 35 -6.53 -14.13 0.09
C PRO A 35 -5.69 -14.32 1.37
N LYS A 36 -4.67 -15.19 1.32
CA LYS A 36 -3.72 -15.39 2.42
C LYS A 36 -2.81 -14.18 2.59
N ASP A 37 -2.29 -13.64 1.49
CA ASP A 37 -1.39 -12.48 1.53
C ASP A 37 -2.15 -11.20 1.92
N GLU A 38 -3.42 -11.07 1.53
CA GLU A 38 -4.28 -9.97 1.98
C GLU A 38 -4.55 -10.06 3.49
N ALA A 39 -4.86 -11.25 4.01
CA ALA A 39 -5.02 -11.45 5.46
C ALA A 39 -3.72 -11.13 6.24
N PHE A 40 -2.57 -11.51 5.69
CA PHE A 40 -1.27 -11.14 6.23
C PHE A 40 -1.06 -9.62 6.22
N LYS A 41 -1.35 -8.96 5.09
CA LYS A 41 -1.28 -7.50 4.92
C LYS A 41 -2.10 -6.77 5.98
N GLU A 42 -3.36 -7.15 6.13
CA GLU A 42 -4.27 -6.56 7.12
C GLU A 42 -3.74 -6.74 8.55
N LEU A 43 -3.24 -7.93 8.88
CA LEU A 43 -2.68 -8.23 10.20
C LEU A 43 -1.44 -7.37 10.50
N VAL A 44 -0.53 -7.27 9.53
CA VAL A 44 0.68 -6.44 9.66
C VAL A 44 0.29 -4.97 9.82
N LEU A 45 -0.59 -4.44 8.96
CA LEU A 45 -1.06 -3.05 9.05
C LEU A 45 -1.69 -2.75 10.40
N ARG A 46 -2.54 -3.64 10.91
CA ARG A 46 -3.16 -3.49 12.22
C ARG A 46 -2.11 -3.38 13.32
N LYS A 47 -1.10 -4.26 13.34
CA LYS A 47 -0.04 -4.22 14.35
C LYS A 47 0.86 -2.98 14.22
N LEU A 48 1.17 -2.55 13.00
CA LEU A 48 1.95 -1.32 12.77
C LEU A 48 1.18 -0.07 13.24
N ILE A 49 -0.14 -0.03 13.02
CA ILE A 49 -1.02 1.01 13.55
C ILE A 49 -1.05 0.98 15.08
N ASP A 50 -1.12 -0.21 15.69
CA ASP A 50 -1.06 -0.36 17.15
C ASP A 50 0.24 0.24 17.71
N ILE A 51 1.40 -0.07 17.12
CA ILE A 51 2.70 0.50 17.52
C ILE A 51 2.69 2.03 17.33
N ARG A 52 2.20 2.50 16.17
CA ARG A 52 2.08 3.93 15.87
C ARG A 52 1.32 4.67 16.97
N ASP A 53 0.15 4.19 17.34
CA ASP A 53 -0.78 4.91 18.21
C ASP A 53 -0.38 4.80 19.69
N LYS A 54 0.15 3.65 20.12
CA LYS A 54 0.45 3.38 21.54
C LYS A 54 1.85 3.81 21.94
N GLU A 55 2.82 3.73 21.03
CA GLU A 55 4.24 3.86 21.40
C GLU A 55 4.90 5.05 20.75
N VAL A 56 4.54 5.37 19.49
CA VAL A 56 5.24 6.37 18.70
C VAL A 56 4.57 7.75 18.79
N GLN A 57 3.27 7.85 18.50
CA GLN A 57 2.55 9.12 18.50
C GLN A 57 2.58 9.84 19.85
N PRO A 58 2.40 9.18 21.01
CA PRO A 58 2.44 9.88 22.29
C PRO A 58 3.78 10.60 22.54
N GLN A 59 4.88 10.03 22.07
CA GLN A 59 6.24 10.57 22.27
C GLN A 59 6.51 11.82 21.41
N LEU A 60 5.76 12.05 20.33
CA LEU A 60 5.92 13.23 19.48
C LEU A 60 5.40 14.52 20.13
N TYR A 61 4.48 14.38 21.09
CA TYR A 61 3.81 15.50 21.76
C TYR A 61 4.23 15.65 23.23
N ASP A 62 5.07 14.75 23.74
CA ASP A 62 5.66 14.85 25.07
C ASP A 62 6.71 15.98 25.08
N LYS A 63 6.30 17.15 25.59
CA LYS A 63 7.11 18.37 25.64
C LYS A 63 8.21 18.32 26.72
N ASP A 64 8.14 17.33 27.61
CA ASP A 64 9.01 17.23 28.78
C ASP A 64 10.24 16.33 28.51
N ARG A 65 10.33 15.71 27.32
CA ARG A 65 11.46 14.86 26.92
C ARG A 65 12.43 15.58 25.98
N PRO A 66 13.75 15.57 26.27
CA PRO A 66 14.75 16.26 25.44
C PRO A 66 15.08 15.55 24.11
N GLU A 67 14.71 14.29 23.91
CA GLU A 67 15.13 13.49 22.74
C GLU A 67 14.10 13.47 21.61
N ARG A 68 13.78 14.64 21.06
CA ARG A 68 12.80 14.79 19.98
C ARG A 68 13.19 14.05 18.68
N ASN A 69 14.48 13.98 18.38
CA ASN A 69 14.98 13.45 17.09
C ASN A 69 14.81 11.91 16.95
N PRO A 70 15.16 11.07 17.94
CA PRO A 70 14.80 9.65 17.92
C PRO A 70 13.30 9.40 17.73
N HIS A 71 12.44 10.14 18.44
CA HIS A 71 10.98 9.98 18.31
C HIS A 71 10.47 10.35 16.91
N ILE A 72 11.00 11.42 16.30
CA ILE A 72 10.69 11.76 14.90
C ILE A 72 11.13 10.66 13.95
N GLN A 73 12.33 10.09 14.13
CA GLN A 73 12.79 8.99 13.26
C GLN A 73 11.95 7.73 13.42
N SER A 74 11.59 7.34 14.65
CA SER A 74 10.66 6.23 14.90
C SER A 74 9.31 6.45 14.23
N ALA A 75 8.80 7.68 14.27
CA ALA A 75 7.57 8.05 13.58
C ALA A 75 7.70 7.92 12.07
N ASN A 76 8.71 8.55 11.48
CA ASN A 76 8.93 8.49 10.03
C ASN A 76 9.12 7.05 9.54
N PHE A 77 9.86 6.23 10.29
CA PHE A 77 10.02 4.80 10.01
C PHE A 77 8.66 4.09 9.99
N ILE A 78 7.85 4.20 11.04
CA ILE A 78 6.55 3.53 11.13
C ILE A 78 5.59 4.02 10.05
N TYR A 79 5.53 5.32 9.78
CA TYR A 79 4.68 5.86 8.71
C TYR A 79 5.11 5.35 7.34
N ALA A 80 6.42 5.40 7.03
CA ALA A 80 6.96 4.90 5.77
C ALA A 80 6.61 3.41 5.58
N LEU A 81 6.75 2.61 6.63
CA LEU A 81 6.42 1.19 6.56
C LEU A 81 4.92 0.95 6.37
N ILE A 82 4.05 1.68 7.09
CA ILE A 82 2.59 1.57 6.92
C ILE A 82 2.19 1.89 5.47
N PHE A 83 2.68 3.01 4.91
CA PHE A 83 2.39 3.36 3.51
C PHE A 83 2.87 2.27 2.56
N LYS A 84 4.08 1.76 2.77
CA LYS A 84 4.66 0.72 1.90
C LYS A 84 3.86 -0.58 1.95
N VAL A 85 3.48 -1.04 3.14
CA VAL A 85 2.68 -2.27 3.30
C VAL A 85 1.27 -2.08 2.73
N LYS A 86 0.69 -0.89 2.90
CA LYS A 86 -0.66 -0.61 2.42
C LYS A 86 -0.73 -0.56 0.89
N ASP A 87 0.21 0.12 0.26
CA ASP A 87 0.11 0.50 -1.15
C ASP A 87 0.94 -0.39 -2.07
N ASP A 88 2.05 -0.97 -1.58
CA ASP A 88 3.06 -1.64 -2.42
C ASP A 88 3.35 -3.11 -2.05
N LEU A 89 2.61 -3.71 -1.12
CA LEU A 89 2.86 -5.09 -0.73
C LEU A 89 2.50 -6.06 -1.86
N LYS A 90 3.46 -6.89 -2.29
CA LYS A 90 3.25 -7.95 -3.29
C LYS A 90 3.38 -9.35 -2.70
N ALA A 91 4.25 -9.52 -1.70
CA ALA A 91 4.41 -10.76 -0.96
C ALA A 91 4.81 -10.51 0.50
N PRO A 92 4.50 -11.43 1.45
CA PRO A 92 4.87 -11.29 2.86
C PRO A 92 6.37 -11.01 3.10
N GLY A 93 7.25 -11.61 2.29
CA GLY A 93 8.70 -11.41 2.38
C GLY A 93 9.16 -9.98 2.04
N ASP A 94 8.37 -9.23 1.28
CA ASP A 94 8.73 -7.86 0.88
C ASP A 94 8.75 -6.92 2.08
N VAL A 95 7.91 -7.15 3.08
CA VAL A 95 7.86 -6.30 4.29
C VAL A 95 9.20 -6.32 5.01
N MET A 96 9.81 -7.50 5.16
CA MET A 96 11.12 -7.61 5.82
C MET A 96 12.22 -6.92 5.01
N ASN A 97 12.19 -7.07 3.69
CA ASN A 97 13.13 -6.37 2.80
C ASN A 97 12.99 -4.85 2.92
N PHE A 98 11.76 -4.32 3.00
CA PHE A 98 11.54 -2.89 3.24
C PHE A 98 12.07 -2.44 4.59
N VAL A 99 11.85 -3.22 5.66
CA VAL A 99 12.38 -2.89 7.00
C VAL A 99 13.90 -2.79 6.99
N LEU A 100 14.60 -3.72 6.33
CA LEU A 100 16.06 -3.68 6.19
C LEU A 100 16.53 -2.44 5.42
N ASN A 101 15.85 -2.09 4.32
CA ASN A 101 16.18 -0.89 3.54
C ASN A 101 15.95 0.43 4.31
N LEU A 102 15.01 0.43 5.28
CA LEU A 102 14.72 1.61 6.09
C LEU A 102 15.63 1.72 7.32
N GLU A 103 16.30 0.64 7.74
CA GLU A 103 17.15 0.63 8.92
C GLU A 103 18.32 1.62 8.81
N ASP A 104 18.97 1.64 7.65
CA ASP A 104 20.06 2.59 7.36
C ASP A 104 19.57 4.04 7.27
N GLN A 105 18.30 4.26 6.94
CA GLN A 105 17.71 5.60 6.78
C GLN A 105 17.28 6.21 8.12
N TYR A 106 16.97 5.37 9.12
CA TYR A 106 16.47 5.78 10.42
C TYR A 106 17.27 5.16 11.57
N PRO A 107 18.58 5.45 11.68
CA PRO A 107 19.44 4.81 12.68
C PRO A 107 18.99 5.08 14.12
N LEU A 108 18.33 6.21 14.39
CA LEU A 108 17.81 6.52 15.72
C LEU A 108 16.49 5.81 16.04
N ALA A 109 15.86 5.17 15.04
CA ALA A 109 14.68 4.34 15.23
C ALA A 109 15.00 2.87 15.55
N ALA A 110 16.28 2.53 15.81
CA ALA A 110 16.74 1.16 16.04
C ALA A 110 15.88 0.34 17.05
N PRO A 111 15.38 0.92 18.17
CA PRO A 111 14.47 0.19 19.06
C PRO A 111 13.17 -0.24 18.38
N THR A 112 12.51 0.70 17.68
CA THR A 112 11.26 0.46 16.95
C THR A 112 11.46 -0.51 15.77
N ILE A 113 12.58 -0.38 15.05
CA ILE A 113 12.94 -1.32 13.96
C ILE A 113 13.09 -2.74 14.51
N THR A 114 13.79 -2.89 15.63
CA THR A 114 14.00 -4.20 16.27
C THR A 114 12.67 -4.84 16.68
N GLU A 115 11.75 -4.07 17.22
CA GLU A 115 10.42 -4.54 17.59
C GLU A 115 9.61 -5.00 16.36
N VAL A 116 9.59 -4.19 15.30
CA VAL A 116 8.93 -4.56 14.04
C VAL A 116 9.52 -5.83 13.44
N LYS A 117 10.85 -5.99 13.43
CA LYS A 117 11.51 -7.22 12.97
C LYS A 117 11.07 -8.44 13.76
N LYS A 118 10.99 -8.35 15.09
CA LYS A 118 10.53 -9.45 15.96
C LYS A 118 9.08 -9.83 15.65
N MET A 119 8.21 -8.82 15.52
CA MET A 119 6.82 -9.03 15.14
C MET A 119 6.70 -9.73 13.78
N LEU A 120 7.41 -9.27 12.75
CA LEU A 120 7.35 -9.87 11.42
C LEU A 120 7.89 -11.30 11.41
N ASN A 121 8.99 -11.56 12.11
CA ASN A 121 9.53 -12.92 12.23
C ASN A 121 8.54 -13.89 12.87
N PHE A 122 7.80 -13.45 13.89
CA PHE A 122 6.74 -14.25 14.50
C PHE A 122 5.65 -14.60 13.47
N LEU A 123 5.19 -13.61 12.70
CA LEU A 123 4.12 -13.77 11.70
C LEU A 123 4.52 -14.55 10.44
N LEU A 124 5.82 -14.59 10.11
CA LEU A 124 6.32 -15.30 8.92
C LEU A 124 6.69 -16.76 9.21
N VAL A 125 6.86 -17.12 10.49
CA VAL A 125 7.18 -18.49 10.94
C VAL A 125 5.91 -19.28 11.30
N GLU A 126 4.83 -18.60 11.68
CA GLU A 126 3.48 -19.18 11.79
C GLU A 126 2.83 -19.44 10.41
#